data_AF-A0A0Q6ZZ49-F1
#
_entry.id   AF-A0A0Q6ZZ49-F1
#
_cell.length_a   1.000
_cell.length_b   1.000
_cell.length_c   1.000
_cell.angle_alpha   90.00
_cell.angle_beta   90.00
_cell.angle_gamma   90.00
#
_symmetry.space_group_name_H-M   'P 1'
#
loop_
_entity.id
_entity.type
_entity.pdbx_description
1 polymer ?
#
loop_
_entity_poly.entity_id
_entity_poly.type
_entity_poly.pdbx_seq_one_letter_code
_entity_poly.pdbx_strand_id
1 'polypeptide(L)'
;MTERYGDSCLCSVDRLGNDELRALMIDLVKSGKGASTQLLATVKPLLMAFYEGQVQAGRVRREEVEGLAQQAFASLYQRRASYDPNVPFRAWLIETARRTLLHYLRKQKGIGVADTVADTSALDRHEALNAI
;
A
#
# COMPACT_ATOMS: atom_id res chain seq x y z
N MET A 1 24.93 21.12 -26.42
CA MET A 1 24.18 21.69 -25.28
C MET A 1 23.02 22.42 -25.91
N THR A 2 21.76 21.99 -25.89
CA THR A 2 20.96 21.25 -24.92
C THR A 2 19.72 20.80 -25.70
N GLU A 3 19.51 19.50 -25.95
CA GLU A 3 18.25 19.09 -26.57
C GLU A 3 17.97 17.60 -26.38
N ARG A 4 16.73 17.32 -25.96
CA ARG A 4 16.11 16.04 -25.57
C ARG A 4 16.18 15.64 -24.08
N TYR A 5 15.75 16.56 -23.22
CA TYR A 5 15.00 16.20 -22.01
C TYR A 5 13.53 16.05 -22.42
N GLY A 6 13.01 14.83 -22.45
CA GLY A 6 11.64 14.58 -22.87
C GLY A 6 11.41 13.31 -23.70
N ASP A 7 12.36 12.36 -23.69
CA ASP A 7 12.04 11.01 -24.12
C ASP A 7 11.20 10.36 -23.03
N SER A 8 9.91 10.60 -23.20
CA SER A 8 8.85 10.27 -22.28
C SER A 8 8.87 8.77 -22.03
N CYS A 9 9.17 8.36 -20.79
CA CYS A 9 8.88 7.03 -20.26
C CYS A 9 7.35 6.76 -20.18
N LEU A 10 6.58 7.25 -21.14
CA LEU A 10 5.20 6.86 -21.44
C LEU A 10 5.19 5.64 -22.38
N CYS A 11 6.26 4.85 -22.39
CA CYS A 11 6.37 3.64 -23.20
C CYS A 11 5.58 2.48 -22.56
N SER A 12 4.39 2.25 -23.13
CA SER A 12 3.78 0.94 -23.41
C SER A 12 3.33 0.00 -22.27
N VAL A 13 3.40 0.37 -20.99
CA VAL A 13 2.49 -0.23 -19.96
C VAL A 13 1.17 0.56 -19.97
N ASP A 14 0.61 0.72 -21.16
CA ASP A 14 -0.53 1.59 -21.45
C ASP A 14 -1.79 1.01 -20.81
N ARG A 15 -2.17 1.61 -19.68
CA ARG A 15 -3.52 1.64 -19.11
C ARG A 15 -4.30 0.31 -19.13
N LEU A 16 -3.76 -0.76 -18.53
CA LEU A 16 -4.59 -1.94 -18.27
C LEU A 16 -5.93 -1.52 -17.65
N GLY A 17 -7.01 -1.96 -18.28
CA GLY A 17 -8.37 -1.67 -17.86
C GLY A 17 -8.63 -2.18 -16.46
N ASN A 18 -9.75 -1.77 -15.87
CA ASN A 18 -10.13 -2.28 -14.56
C ASN A 18 -10.25 -3.82 -14.56
N ASP A 19 -10.83 -4.37 -15.63
CA ASP A 19 -11.00 -5.81 -15.82
C ASP A 19 -9.69 -6.58 -15.95
N GLU A 20 -8.70 -6.05 -16.65
CA GLU A 20 -7.38 -6.67 -16.79
C GLU A 20 -6.63 -6.69 -15.46
N LEU A 21 -6.66 -5.57 -14.73
CA LEU A 21 -6.09 -5.49 -13.39
C LEU A 21 -6.78 -6.44 -12.41
N ARG A 22 -8.12 -6.56 -12.52
CA ARG A 22 -8.91 -7.53 -11.75
C ARG A 22 -8.51 -8.97 -12.09
N ALA A 23 -8.33 -9.29 -13.37
CA ALA A 23 -7.91 -10.61 -13.81
C ALA A 23 -6.54 -10.99 -13.23
N LEU A 24 -5.58 -10.05 -13.22
CA LEU A 24 -4.27 -10.25 -12.59
C LEU A 24 -4.37 -10.49 -11.08
N MET A 25 -5.27 -9.80 -10.38
CA MET A 25 -5.51 -10.04 -8.95
C MET A 25 -6.13 -11.41 -8.69
N ILE A 26 -7.08 -11.85 -9.53
CA ILE A 26 -7.68 -13.18 -9.43
C ILE A 26 -6.62 -14.26 -9.69
N ASP A 27 -5.79 -14.09 -10.72
CA ASP A 27 -4.69 -15.00 -11.00
C ASP A 27 -3.68 -15.03 -9.85
N LEU A 28 -3.37 -13.87 -9.25
CA LEU A 28 -2.49 -13.81 -8.07
C LEU A 28 -3.00 -14.64 -6.90
N VAL A 29 -4.29 -14.59 -6.61
CA VAL A 29 -4.90 -15.37 -5.53
C VAL A 29 -4.82 -16.87 -5.82
N LYS A 30 -4.83 -17.27 -7.11
CA LYS A 30 -4.76 -18.68 -7.54
C LYS A 30 -3.33 -19.22 -7.70
N SER A 31 -2.41 -18.41 -8.22
CA SER A 31 -1.15 -18.86 -8.86
C SER A 31 0.14 -18.51 -8.08
N GLY A 32 0.05 -17.95 -6.87
CA GLY A 32 1.23 -17.78 -6.00
C GLY A 32 2.31 -16.83 -6.56
N LYS A 33 3.60 -17.21 -6.46
CA LYS A 33 4.74 -16.27 -6.58
C LYS A 33 4.97 -15.67 -7.98
N GLY A 34 4.58 -16.33 -9.08
CA GLY A 34 4.82 -15.80 -10.44
C GLY A 34 3.94 -14.60 -10.79
N ALA A 35 2.67 -14.65 -10.35
CA ALA A 35 1.69 -13.62 -10.60
C ALA A 35 1.96 -12.30 -9.82
N SER A 36 2.74 -12.35 -8.74
CA SER A 36 3.01 -11.18 -7.90
C SER A 36 3.95 -10.18 -8.58
N THR A 37 4.96 -10.67 -9.31
CA THR A 37 5.91 -9.83 -10.07
C THR A 37 5.21 -9.08 -11.20
N GLN A 38 4.33 -9.76 -11.94
CA GLN A 38 3.58 -9.15 -13.03
C GLN A 38 2.59 -8.10 -12.51
N LEU A 39 1.88 -8.39 -11.41
CA LEU A 39 1.00 -7.41 -10.78
C LEU A 39 1.79 -6.19 -10.28
N LEU A 40 2.96 -6.40 -9.64
CA LEU A 40 3.80 -5.31 -9.17
C LEU A 40 4.25 -4.40 -10.31
N ALA A 41 4.77 -4.98 -11.40
CA ALA A 41 5.21 -4.22 -12.57
C ALA A 41 4.08 -3.36 -13.16
N THR A 42 2.85 -3.87 -13.12
CA THR A 42 1.66 -3.18 -13.61
C THR A 42 1.19 -2.08 -12.66
N VAL A 43 1.19 -2.33 -11.35
CA VAL A 43 0.58 -1.45 -10.34
C VAL A 43 1.56 -0.37 -9.85
N LYS A 44 2.87 -0.64 -9.86
CA LYS A 44 3.91 0.33 -9.45
C LYS A 44 3.77 1.69 -10.15
N PRO A 45 3.65 1.81 -11.49
CA PRO A 45 3.51 3.12 -12.14
C PRO A 45 2.24 3.86 -11.72
N LEU A 46 1.13 3.16 -11.47
CA LEU A 46 -0.12 3.78 -10.99
C LEU A 46 0.05 4.37 -9.58
N LEU A 47 0.74 3.66 -8.70
CA LEU A 47 1.06 4.13 -7.36
C LEU A 47 2.04 5.32 -7.40
N MET A 48 3.07 5.24 -8.25
CA MET A 48 4.03 6.33 -8.43
C MET A 48 3.31 7.61 -8.88
N ALA A 49 2.46 7.54 -9.91
CA ALA A 49 1.68 8.70 -10.38
C ALA A 49 0.80 9.30 -9.28
N PHE A 50 0.15 8.47 -8.45
CA PHE A 50 -0.64 8.95 -7.31
C PHE A 50 0.20 9.74 -6.31
N TYR A 51 1.37 9.23 -5.93
CA TYR A 51 2.24 9.87 -4.94
C TYR A 51 3.01 11.07 -5.50
N GLU A 52 3.38 11.07 -6.78
CA GLU A 52 3.89 12.26 -7.47
C GLU A 52 2.88 13.41 -7.44
N GLY A 53 1.58 13.11 -7.60
CA GLY A 53 0.52 14.09 -7.37
C GLY A 53 0.50 14.64 -5.93
N GLN A 54 0.86 13.83 -4.93
CA GLN A 54 0.98 14.31 -3.54
C GLN A 54 2.25 15.14 -3.30
N VAL A 55 3.32 14.90 -4.06
CA VAL A 55 4.52 15.75 -4.06
C VAL A 55 4.18 17.12 -4.62
N GLN A 56 3.46 17.18 -5.76
CA GLN A 56 2.99 18.44 -6.34
C GLN A 56 2.06 19.21 -5.39
N ALA A 57 1.27 18.50 -4.58
CA ALA A 57 0.43 19.08 -3.55
C ALA A 57 1.18 19.47 -2.25
N GLY A 58 2.50 19.31 -2.18
CA GLY A 58 3.31 19.64 -1.00
C GLY A 58 3.09 18.74 0.22
N ARG A 59 2.47 17.56 0.04
CA ARG A 59 2.13 16.64 1.14
C ARG A 59 3.18 15.55 1.38
N VAL A 60 3.97 15.25 0.37
CA VAL A 60 4.96 14.17 0.35
C VAL A 60 6.25 14.72 -0.22
N ARG A 61 7.41 14.30 0.31
CA ARG A 61 8.70 14.64 -0.29
C ARG A 61 9.03 13.69 -1.45
N ARG A 62 9.76 14.19 -2.45
CA ARG A 62 10.04 13.39 -3.67
C ARG A 62 10.78 12.09 -3.35
N GLU A 63 11.70 12.11 -2.40
CA GLU A 63 12.47 10.95 -1.96
C GLU A 63 11.62 9.84 -1.31
N GLU A 64 10.41 10.15 -0.85
CA GLU A 64 9.53 9.19 -0.17
C GLU A 64 8.60 8.43 -1.13
N VAL A 65 8.51 8.87 -2.39
CA VAL A 65 7.55 8.34 -3.38
C VAL A 65 7.74 6.85 -3.60
N GLU A 66 8.97 6.39 -3.81
CA GLU A 66 9.24 4.98 -4.07
C GLU A 66 8.92 4.10 -2.84
N GLY A 67 9.33 4.54 -1.65
CA GLY A 67 9.03 3.83 -0.41
C GLY A 67 7.53 3.71 -0.15
N LEU A 68 6.77 4.78 -0.39
CA LEU A 68 5.32 4.79 -0.24
C LEU A 68 4.60 3.90 -1.28
N ALA A 69 5.09 3.87 -2.52
CA ALA A 69 4.59 2.97 -3.54
C ALA A 69 4.81 1.50 -3.14
N GLN A 70 6.01 1.18 -2.64
CA GLN A 70 6.34 -0.17 -2.17
C GLN A 70 5.49 -0.57 -0.94
N GLN A 71 5.32 0.34 0.03
CA GLN A 71 4.50 0.10 1.22
C GLN A 71 3.01 -0.10 0.87
N ALA A 72 2.48 0.67 -0.08
CA ALA A 72 1.11 0.49 -0.58
C ALA A 72 0.94 -0.86 -1.28
N PHE A 73 1.89 -1.26 -2.12
CA PHE A 73 1.84 -2.58 -2.75
C PHE A 73 1.91 -3.72 -1.73
N ALA A 74 2.79 -3.63 -0.73
CA ALA A 74 2.88 -4.62 0.34
C ALA A 74 1.55 -4.75 1.11
N SER A 75 0.90 -3.62 1.42
CA SER A 75 -0.41 -3.58 2.08
C SER A 75 -1.51 -4.21 1.22
N LEU A 76 -1.50 -3.95 -0.10
CA LEU A 76 -2.41 -4.54 -1.06
C LEU A 76 -2.22 -6.06 -1.14
N TYR A 77 -0.97 -6.51 -1.23
CA TYR A 77 -0.62 -7.92 -1.31
C TYR A 77 -1.05 -8.71 -0.05
N GLN A 78 -0.91 -8.12 1.13
CA GLN A 78 -1.38 -8.73 2.38
C GLN A 78 -2.91 -8.91 2.41
N ARG A 79 -3.65 -8.00 1.77
CA ARG A 79 -5.12 -8.01 1.74
C ARG A 79 -5.70 -8.71 0.50
N ARG A 80 -4.86 -9.26 -0.38
CA ARG A 80 -5.28 -9.86 -1.67
C ARG A 80 -6.39 -10.91 -1.55
N ALA A 81 -6.39 -11.70 -0.47
CA ALA A 81 -7.40 -12.72 -0.21
C ALA A 81 -8.78 -12.14 0.14
N SER A 82 -8.83 -10.87 0.56
CA SER A 82 -10.05 -10.14 0.92
C SER A 82 -10.56 -9.23 -0.19
N TYR A 83 -10.02 -9.37 -1.41
CA TYR A 83 -10.46 -8.58 -2.56
C TYR A 83 -11.86 -9.01 -3.01
N ASP A 84 -12.81 -8.08 -3.03
CA ASP A 84 -14.15 -8.28 -3.58
C ASP A 84 -14.14 -7.98 -5.09
N PRO A 85 -14.44 -8.96 -5.98
CA PRO A 85 -14.43 -8.76 -7.42
C PRO A 85 -15.54 -7.83 -7.94
N ASN A 86 -16.52 -7.46 -7.11
CA ASN A 86 -17.53 -6.45 -7.43
C ASN A 86 -17.00 -5.02 -7.26
N VAL A 87 -15.88 -4.84 -6.55
CA VAL A 87 -15.23 -3.54 -6.39
C VAL A 87 -14.24 -3.33 -7.54
N PRO A 88 -14.29 -2.19 -8.25
CA PRO A 88 -13.30 -1.91 -9.29
C PRO A 88 -11.88 -1.91 -8.72
N PHE A 89 -10.97 -2.67 -9.32
CA PHE A 89 -9.60 -2.84 -8.81
C PHE A 89 -8.89 -1.50 -8.55
N ARG A 90 -9.00 -0.56 -9.49
CA ARG A 90 -8.41 0.78 -9.38
C ARG A 90 -8.93 1.55 -8.16
N ALA A 91 -10.22 1.41 -7.80
CA ALA A 91 -10.77 2.05 -6.60
C ALA A 91 -10.15 1.46 -5.33
N TRP A 92 -9.99 0.14 -5.28
CA TRP A 92 -9.34 -0.55 -4.16
C TRP A 92 -7.85 -0.19 -4.03
N LEU A 93 -7.16 -0.03 -5.16
CA LEU A 93 -5.77 0.44 -5.21
C LEU A 93 -5.63 1.85 -4.65
N ILE A 94 -6.48 2.79 -5.07
CA ILE A 94 -6.47 4.18 -4.58
C ILE A 94 -6.79 4.24 -3.08
N GLU A 95 -7.74 3.42 -2.61
CA GLU A 95 -8.04 3.32 -1.17
C GLU A 95 -6.81 2.83 -0.38
N THR A 96 -6.07 1.86 -0.92
CA THR A 96 -4.83 1.37 -0.31
C THR A 96 -3.76 2.47 -0.29
N ALA A 97 -3.55 3.18 -1.39
CA ALA A 97 -2.59 4.29 -1.47
C ALA A 97 -2.96 5.43 -0.49
N ARG A 98 -4.25 5.77 -0.38
CA ARG A 98 -4.75 6.77 0.56
C ARG A 98 -4.50 6.38 2.01
N ARG A 99 -4.72 5.11 2.37
CA ARG A 99 -4.43 4.60 3.73
C ARG A 99 -2.95 4.71 4.08
N THR A 100 -2.08 4.33 3.16
CA THR A 100 -0.62 4.45 3.34
C THR A 100 -0.19 5.89 3.46
N LEU A 101 -0.73 6.79 2.62
CA LEU A 101 -0.49 8.23 2.73
C LEU A 101 -0.90 8.78 4.10
N LEU A 102 -2.10 8.45 4.59
CA LEU A 102 -2.57 8.89 5.90
C LEU A 102 -1.67 8.39 7.03
N HIS A 103 -1.22 7.14 6.95
CA HIS A 103 -0.28 6.58 7.92
C HIS A 103 1.05 7.36 7.93
N TYR A 104 1.60 7.63 6.75
CA TYR A 104 2.81 8.44 6.58
C TYR A 104 2.65 9.87 7.14
N LEU A 105 1.56 10.57 6.78
CA LEU A 105 1.29 11.92 7.25
C LEU A 105 1.13 11.99 8.77
N ARG A 106 0.49 10.99 9.39
CA ARG A 106 0.39 10.88 10.85
C ARG A 106 1.76 10.69 11.50
N LYS A 107 2.64 9.88 10.90
CA LYS A 107 4.01 9.67 11.38
C LYS A 107 4.83 10.97 11.28
N GLN A 108 4.69 11.72 10.19
CA GLN A 108 5.41 12.98 10.00
C GLN A 108 4.93 14.11 10.89
N LYS A 109 3.63 14.19 11.16
CA LYS A 109 3.05 15.23 12.03
C LYS A 109 3.47 15.07 13.50
N GLY A 110 4.09 13.94 13.86
CA GLY A 110 4.39 13.60 15.24
C GLY A 110 3.09 13.33 15.97
N ILE A 111 2.70 12.06 16.07
CA ILE A 111 1.90 11.66 17.23
C ILE A 111 2.82 11.84 18.43
N GLY A 112 2.80 13.05 19.00
CA GLY A 112 3.03 13.27 20.43
C GLY A 112 1.88 12.62 21.19
N VAL A 113 1.91 11.30 21.27
CA VAL A 113 1.28 10.53 22.35
C VAL A 113 2.38 9.64 22.90
N ALA A 114 3.32 10.29 23.56
CA ALA A 114 3.97 9.73 24.74
C ALA A 114 3.44 10.58 25.91
N ASP A 115 2.35 10.13 26.51
CA ASP A 115 2.06 10.11 27.96
C ASP A 115 0.55 9.81 28.13
N THR A 116 0.14 8.58 28.47
CA THR A 116 -0.06 8.26 29.88
C THR A 116 0.36 6.81 30.13
N VAL A 117 1.38 6.65 30.94
CA VAL A 117 1.68 5.41 31.65
C VAL A 117 0.60 5.22 32.72
N ALA A 118 -0.22 4.19 32.60
CA ALA A 118 -0.86 3.50 33.71
C ALA A 118 -0.63 2.00 33.41
N ASP A 119 0.49 1.45 33.86
CA ASP A 119 0.56 0.68 35.11
C ASP A 119 -0.76 0.02 35.50
N THR A 120 -0.98 -1.18 34.98
CA THR A 120 -1.70 -2.24 35.70
C THR A 120 -0.99 -3.57 35.42
N SER A 121 0.21 -3.72 35.98
CA SER A 121 0.75 -5.05 36.27
C SER A 121 0.36 -5.42 37.70
N ALA A 122 -0.81 -6.07 37.87
CA ALA A 122 -1.09 -7.00 38.96
C ALA A 122 -2.53 -7.52 38.88
N LEU A 123 -2.73 -8.68 38.25
CA LEU A 123 -3.47 -9.74 38.92
C LEU A 123 -2.97 -11.09 38.44
N ASP A 124 -1.96 -11.56 39.17
CA ASP A 124 -1.78 -12.97 39.46
C ASP A 124 -3.13 -13.57 39.89
N ARG A 125 -3.60 -14.57 39.13
CA ARG A 125 -4.18 -15.76 39.75
C ARG A 125 -4.09 -16.95 38.80
N HIS A 126 -3.02 -17.71 38.97
CA HIS A 126 -3.01 -19.13 38.69
C HIS A 126 -4.12 -19.79 39.53
N GLU A 127 -5.24 -20.17 38.93
CA GLU A 127 -6.13 -21.18 39.50
C GLU A 127 -5.76 -22.54 38.89
N ALA A 128 -4.79 -23.19 39.54
CA ALA A 128 -4.68 -24.64 39.54
C ALA A 128 -5.76 -25.18 40.49
N LEU A 129 -6.84 -25.76 39.96
CA LEU A 129 -7.70 -26.65 40.71
C LEU A 129 -7.39 -28.08 40.31
N ASN A 130 -6.46 -28.66 41.06
CA ASN A 130 -6.27 -30.10 41.17
C ASN A 130 -6.51 -30.46 42.65
N ALA A 131 -7.73 -30.85 42.99
CA ALA A 131 -8.08 -31.63 44.18
C ALA A 131 -9.56 -32.03 44.10
N ILE A 132 -9.82 -33.26 43.64
CA ILE A 132 -10.45 -34.39 44.37
C ILE A 132 -10.26 -35.63 43.50
#